data_AF-A0A2U8DZY5-F1
#
_entry.id   AF-A0A2U8DZY5-F1
#
_cell.length_a   1.000
_cell.length_b   1.000
_cell.length_c   1.000
_cell.angle_alpha   90.00
_cell.angle_beta   90.00
_cell.angle_gamma   90.00
#
_symmetry.space_group_name_H-M   'P 1'
#
loop_
_entity.id
_entity.type
_entity.pdbx_description
1 polymer ?
#
loop_
_entity_poly.entity_id
_entity_poly.type
_entity_poly.pdbx_seq_one_letter_code
_entity_poly.pdbx_strand_id
1 'polypeptide(L)'
;MARGKSRKKTRNRRRMNLRRLLVCGLIVFGLLGGVAIWHRLAPPATRERIESVTLNVIDLARENRSMPRELVFWLDLLSDKIPLARGKTVAPGVTIESDLMVLGGTPASPEPLDFLQNKGYLAGYDNNHRNPAWVAYRVFPPKYKSGKRPDKFAPDPRTRAKVRSSAYSNSGYDRGHMAPNRAIAVCHGGEAQVETFLMSNVVPQLHGLNAAFWEAMESRVIERYTRRFGQVWVMCGPVYEAGKTPVKIGSDVSVPDAFFLIISTHEKDASTKDITDTGLMRTEAFLVPHRAIAAKEDPSKYLASVREIEQRTGLDFFPLLSSEVQDALESEPAKRAW
;
A
#
# COMPACT_ATOMS: atom_id res chain seq x y z
N MET A 1 -41.72 28.83 11.19
CA MET A 1 -42.03 27.37 11.13
C MET A 1 -41.11 26.52 10.22
N ALA A 2 -40.11 27.07 9.51
CA ALA A 2 -39.27 26.30 8.57
C ALA A 2 -38.10 25.49 9.19
N ARG A 3 -37.56 25.88 10.36
CA ARG A 3 -36.42 25.20 11.02
C ARG A 3 -36.73 23.80 11.58
N GLY A 4 -37.98 23.54 11.97
CA GLY A 4 -38.39 22.24 12.54
C GLY A 4 -38.57 21.13 11.50
N LYS A 5 -39.05 21.47 10.29
CA LYS A 5 -39.25 20.50 9.19
C LYS A 5 -37.90 20.01 8.62
N SER A 6 -36.90 20.89 8.53
CA SER A 6 -35.54 20.54 8.08
C SER A 6 -34.84 19.54 9.02
N ARG A 7 -34.82 19.83 10.35
CA ARG A 7 -34.24 18.93 11.37
C ARG A 7 -34.90 17.55 11.40
N LYS A 8 -36.23 17.48 11.25
CA LYS A 8 -36.98 16.21 11.22
C LYS A 8 -36.68 15.39 9.96
N LYS A 9 -36.51 16.03 8.80
CA LYS A 9 -36.08 15.38 7.53
C LYS A 9 -34.67 14.80 7.64
N THR A 10 -33.71 15.53 8.22
CA THR A 10 -32.34 15.03 8.46
C THR A 10 -32.30 13.87 9.46
N ARG A 11 -33.11 13.91 10.53
CA ARG A 11 -33.18 12.83 11.52
C ARG A 11 -33.82 11.55 10.95
N ASN A 12 -34.86 11.70 10.11
CA ASN A 12 -35.47 10.57 9.40
C ASN A 12 -34.54 9.99 8.33
N ARG A 13 -33.78 10.80 7.58
CA ARG A 13 -32.74 10.31 6.67
C ARG A 13 -31.64 9.53 7.40
N ARG A 14 -31.16 10.02 8.56
CA ARG A 14 -30.17 9.30 9.39
C ARG A 14 -30.72 7.95 9.92
N ARG A 15 -31.97 7.91 10.39
CA ARG A 15 -32.60 6.66 10.87
C ARG A 15 -32.87 5.65 9.74
N MET A 16 -33.28 6.10 8.55
CA MET A 16 -33.40 5.23 7.37
C MET A 16 -32.06 4.66 6.96
N ASN A 17 -31.00 5.47 6.97
CA ASN A 17 -29.65 5.00 6.66
C ASN A 17 -29.18 3.97 7.69
N LEU A 18 -29.45 4.18 8.98
CA LEU A 18 -29.10 3.24 10.04
C LEU A 18 -29.86 1.90 9.94
N ARG A 19 -31.16 1.93 9.59
CA ARG A 19 -31.93 0.69 9.35
C ARG A 19 -31.45 -0.06 8.11
N ARG A 20 -31.15 0.64 7.01
CA ARG A 20 -30.57 0.02 5.80
C ARG A 20 -29.20 -0.58 6.09
N LEU A 21 -28.36 0.13 6.84
CA LEU A 21 -27.08 -0.34 7.36
C LEU A 21 -27.23 -1.64 8.17
N LEU A 22 -28.16 -1.68 9.12
CA LEU A 22 -28.40 -2.86 9.95
C LEU A 22 -28.93 -4.04 9.13
N VAL A 23 -29.85 -3.81 8.19
CA VAL A 23 -30.39 -4.88 7.33
C VAL A 23 -29.32 -5.42 6.37
N CYS A 24 -28.57 -4.54 5.70
CA CYS A 24 -27.44 -4.96 4.86
C CYS A 24 -26.39 -5.71 5.68
N GLY A 25 -26.07 -5.22 6.89
CA GLY A 25 -25.19 -5.90 7.83
C GLY A 25 -25.69 -7.31 8.15
N LEU A 26 -26.95 -7.47 8.58
CA LEU A 26 -27.54 -8.76 8.92
C LEU A 26 -27.56 -9.75 7.75
N ILE A 27 -27.86 -9.29 6.53
CA ILE A 27 -27.84 -10.14 5.34
C ILE A 27 -26.42 -10.61 5.04
N VAL A 28 -25.44 -9.70 5.09
CA VAL A 28 -24.03 -10.03 4.87
C VAL A 28 -23.53 -10.99 5.96
N PHE A 29 -23.80 -10.72 7.23
CA PHE A 29 -23.42 -11.59 8.35
C PHE A 29 -24.10 -12.97 8.28
N GLY A 30 -25.36 -13.03 7.88
CA GLY A 30 -26.08 -14.30 7.68
C GLY A 30 -25.49 -15.14 6.56
N LEU A 31 -25.18 -14.51 5.42
CA LEU A 31 -24.50 -15.15 4.29
C LEU A 31 -23.11 -15.66 4.71
N LEU A 32 -22.32 -14.84 5.40
CA LEU A 32 -20.98 -15.20 5.86
C LEU A 32 -21.01 -16.28 6.94
N GLY A 33 -21.99 -16.27 7.85
CA GLY A 33 -22.20 -17.33 8.82
C GLY A 33 -22.55 -18.66 8.16
N GLY A 34 -23.45 -18.65 7.18
CA GLY A 34 -23.79 -19.85 6.39
C GLY A 34 -22.58 -20.41 5.62
N VAL A 35 -21.75 -19.52 5.07
CA VAL A 35 -20.54 -19.90 4.34
C VAL A 35 -19.43 -20.42 5.26
N ALA A 36 -19.27 -19.86 6.46
CA ALA A 36 -18.35 -20.39 7.47
C ALA A 36 -18.77 -21.77 7.99
N ILE A 37 -20.08 -22.01 8.12
CA ILE A 37 -20.63 -23.34 8.45
C ILE A 37 -20.36 -24.31 7.29
N TRP A 38 -20.62 -23.90 6.04
CA TRP A 38 -20.31 -24.70 4.86
C TRP A 38 -18.83 -25.07 4.81
N HIS A 39 -17.92 -24.10 5.01
CA HIS A 39 -16.47 -24.35 5.04
C HIS A 39 -16.06 -25.41 6.07
N ARG A 40 -16.59 -25.34 7.30
CA ARG A 40 -16.29 -26.33 8.35
C ARG A 40 -16.76 -27.74 7.99
N LEU A 41 -17.90 -27.85 7.33
CA LEU A 41 -18.50 -29.14 6.94
C LEU A 41 -17.96 -29.68 5.62
N ALA A 42 -17.28 -28.85 4.82
CA ALA A 42 -16.79 -29.22 3.51
C ALA A 42 -15.52 -30.10 3.56
N PRO A 43 -15.40 -31.09 2.65
CA PRO A 43 -14.17 -31.86 2.45
C PRO A 43 -12.95 -30.95 2.17
N PRO A 44 -11.73 -31.33 2.61
CA PRO A 44 -10.53 -30.53 2.37
C PRO A 44 -10.32 -30.10 0.91
N ALA A 45 -10.63 -30.99 -0.03
CA ALA A 45 -10.49 -30.73 -1.47
C ALA A 45 -11.40 -29.62 -2.02
N THR A 46 -12.49 -29.25 -1.32
CA THR A 46 -13.40 -28.18 -1.75
C THR A 46 -13.30 -26.91 -0.92
N ARG A 47 -12.51 -26.92 0.18
CA ARG A 47 -12.38 -25.77 1.08
C ARG A 47 -11.84 -24.54 0.38
N GLU A 48 -10.74 -24.65 -0.38
CA GLU A 48 -10.18 -23.51 -1.11
C GLU A 48 -11.18 -22.89 -2.10
N ARG A 49 -11.96 -23.72 -2.80
CA ARG A 49 -13.00 -23.23 -3.71
C ARG A 49 -14.09 -22.48 -2.96
N ILE A 50 -14.52 -22.99 -1.80
CA ILE A 50 -15.50 -22.31 -0.94
C ILE A 50 -14.93 -21.00 -0.43
N GLU A 51 -13.70 -20.99 0.08
CA GLU A 51 -12.99 -19.78 0.52
C GLU A 51 -12.93 -18.75 -0.61
N SER A 52 -12.54 -19.15 -1.82
CA SER A 52 -12.50 -18.26 -2.98
C SER A 52 -13.87 -17.68 -3.33
N VAL A 53 -14.95 -18.47 -3.30
CA VAL A 53 -16.31 -17.98 -3.57
C VAL A 53 -16.75 -17.00 -2.47
N THR A 54 -16.46 -17.33 -1.21
CA THR A 54 -16.72 -16.46 -0.04
C THR A 54 -16.06 -15.10 -0.23
N LEU A 55 -14.77 -15.14 -0.55
CA LEU A 55 -13.95 -13.95 -0.71
C LEU A 55 -14.39 -13.13 -1.92
N ASN A 56 -14.82 -13.75 -3.02
CA ASN A 56 -15.38 -13.01 -4.16
C ASN A 56 -16.63 -12.20 -3.76
N VAL A 57 -17.49 -12.75 -2.91
CA VAL A 57 -18.68 -12.04 -2.41
C VAL A 57 -18.29 -10.91 -1.45
N ILE A 58 -17.34 -11.16 -0.55
CA ILE A 58 -16.79 -10.14 0.36
C ILE A 58 -16.15 -9.00 -0.45
N ASP A 59 -15.40 -9.32 -1.49
CA ASP A 59 -14.69 -8.37 -2.34
C ASP A 59 -15.67 -7.49 -3.12
N LEU A 60 -16.70 -8.10 -3.71
CA LEU A 60 -17.75 -7.34 -4.39
C LEU A 60 -18.44 -6.34 -3.44
N ALA A 61 -18.65 -6.75 -2.18
CA ALA A 61 -19.25 -5.91 -1.16
C ALA A 61 -18.30 -4.77 -0.73
N ARG A 62 -17.03 -5.08 -0.44
CA ARG A 62 -16.07 -4.11 0.10
C ARG A 62 -15.56 -3.10 -0.93
N GLU A 63 -15.50 -3.46 -2.21
CA GLU A 63 -15.11 -2.55 -3.30
C GLU A 63 -16.28 -1.65 -3.77
N ASN A 64 -17.49 -1.89 -3.27
CA ASN A 64 -18.63 -1.01 -3.55
C ASN A 64 -18.49 0.32 -2.80
N ARG A 65 -18.33 1.44 -3.51
CA ARG A 65 -18.21 2.79 -2.93
C ARG A 65 -19.40 3.23 -2.07
N SER A 66 -20.57 2.64 -2.27
CA SER A 66 -21.76 2.91 -1.44
C SER A 66 -21.74 2.14 -0.12
N MET A 67 -20.82 1.17 0.02
CA MET A 67 -20.67 0.37 1.23
C MET A 67 -20.18 1.26 2.38
N PRO A 68 -20.89 1.27 3.52
CA PRO A 68 -20.47 2.05 4.66
C PRO A 68 -19.15 1.56 5.24
N ARG A 69 -18.25 2.49 5.61
CA ARG A 69 -16.89 2.18 6.08
C ARG A 69 -16.85 1.20 7.25
N GLU A 70 -17.79 1.31 8.18
CA GLU A 70 -17.88 0.38 9.32
C GLU A 70 -18.17 -1.06 8.86
N LEU A 71 -19.01 -1.23 7.84
CA LEU A 71 -19.32 -2.55 7.30
C LEU A 71 -18.14 -3.12 6.49
N VAL A 72 -17.43 -2.26 5.74
CA VAL A 72 -16.17 -2.63 5.06
C VAL A 72 -15.13 -3.13 6.08
N PHE A 73 -15.00 -2.46 7.23
CA PHE A 73 -14.10 -2.90 8.29
C PHE A 73 -14.46 -4.29 8.83
N TRP A 74 -15.75 -4.56 9.11
CA TRP A 74 -16.17 -5.89 9.54
C TRP A 74 -15.98 -6.96 8.47
N LEU A 75 -16.21 -6.63 7.21
CA LEU A 75 -15.93 -7.52 6.07
C LEU A 75 -14.44 -7.87 5.97
N ASP A 76 -13.57 -6.88 6.18
CA ASP A 76 -12.12 -7.08 6.20
C ASP A 76 -11.69 -8.00 7.36
N LEU A 77 -12.22 -7.78 8.57
CA LEU A 77 -11.96 -8.66 9.71
C LEU A 77 -12.44 -10.09 9.50
N LEU A 78 -13.58 -10.27 8.82
CA LEU A 78 -14.08 -11.61 8.46
C LEU A 78 -13.20 -12.26 7.39
N SER A 79 -12.76 -11.47 6.41
CA SER A 79 -11.81 -11.91 5.38
C SER A 79 -10.52 -12.45 6.01
N ASP A 80 -9.95 -11.77 7.01
CA ASP A 80 -8.74 -12.24 7.73
C ASP A 80 -8.91 -13.57 8.48
N LYS A 81 -10.14 -14.01 8.74
CA LYS A 81 -10.41 -15.34 9.32
C LYS A 81 -10.37 -16.46 8.28
N ILE A 82 -10.33 -16.12 7.00
CA ILE A 82 -10.27 -17.06 5.88
C ILE A 82 -8.80 -17.27 5.51
N PRO A 83 -8.26 -18.50 5.61
CA PRO A 83 -6.85 -18.79 5.33
C PRO A 83 -6.36 -18.25 3.97
N LEU A 84 -7.16 -18.41 2.91
CA LEU A 84 -6.82 -17.93 1.57
C LEU A 84 -6.64 -16.40 1.48
N ALA A 85 -7.31 -15.62 2.34
CA ALA A 85 -7.20 -14.16 2.35
C ALA A 85 -6.06 -13.66 3.24
N ARG A 86 -5.78 -14.39 4.33
CA ARG A 86 -4.71 -14.02 5.27
C ARG A 86 -3.34 -14.15 4.62
N GLY A 87 -3.19 -15.12 3.71
CA GLY A 87 -1.91 -15.43 3.08
C GLY A 87 -0.94 -16.08 4.06
N LYS A 88 0.34 -16.15 3.66
CA LYS A 88 1.40 -16.70 4.50
C LYS A 88 1.86 -15.64 5.50
N THR A 89 1.78 -15.98 6.79
CA THR A 89 2.34 -15.18 7.88
C THR A 89 3.53 -15.90 8.49
N VAL A 90 4.58 -15.18 8.83
CA VAL A 90 5.82 -15.74 9.41
C VAL A 90 6.29 -14.91 10.60
N ALA A 91 6.85 -15.56 11.61
CA ALA A 91 7.53 -14.84 12.69
C ALA A 91 8.87 -14.32 12.16
N PRO A 92 9.18 -13.02 12.28
CA PRO A 92 10.40 -12.45 11.72
C PRO A 92 11.67 -12.90 12.45
N GLY A 93 11.56 -13.51 13.63
CA GLY A 93 12.70 -13.96 14.45
C GLY A 93 13.51 -12.82 15.07
N VAL A 94 13.15 -11.57 14.77
CA VAL A 94 13.75 -10.35 15.32
C VAL A 94 12.66 -9.44 15.87
N THR A 95 12.96 -8.72 16.95
CA THR A 95 12.04 -7.71 17.47
C THR A 95 11.95 -6.55 16.48
N ILE A 96 10.74 -6.28 16.01
CA ILE A 96 10.45 -5.15 15.15
C ILE A 96 10.12 -3.92 16.01
N GLU A 97 10.99 -2.92 15.95
CA GLU A 97 10.73 -1.62 16.58
C GLU A 97 9.68 -0.86 15.76
N SER A 98 8.58 -0.48 16.44
CA SER A 98 7.39 0.06 15.79
C SER A 98 7.57 1.45 15.17
N ASP A 99 8.64 2.17 15.51
CA ASP A 99 8.93 3.53 15.05
C ASP A 99 9.83 3.58 13.80
N LEU A 100 10.42 2.45 13.41
CA LEU A 100 11.23 2.35 12.19
C LEU A 100 10.42 2.63 10.92
N MET A 101 11.07 3.25 9.93
CA MET A 101 10.46 3.53 8.61
C MET A 101 10.42 2.31 7.69
N VAL A 102 11.16 1.26 8.02
CA VAL A 102 11.33 0.05 7.22
C VAL A 102 11.34 -1.18 8.12
N LEU A 103 10.68 -2.26 7.68
CA LEU A 103 10.77 -3.57 8.32
C LEU A 103 11.82 -4.42 7.61
N GLY A 104 12.56 -5.25 8.37
CA GLY A 104 13.55 -6.17 7.81
C GLY A 104 14.80 -5.50 7.23
N GLY A 105 15.01 -4.20 7.44
CA GLY A 105 16.16 -3.46 6.94
C GLY A 105 15.89 -2.69 5.64
N THR A 106 16.77 -1.75 5.33
CA THR A 106 16.72 -0.97 4.08
C THR A 106 17.08 -1.86 2.89
N PRO A 107 16.39 -1.75 1.74
CA PRO A 107 16.70 -2.59 0.58
C PRO A 107 18.18 -2.47 0.19
N ALA A 108 18.85 -3.62 0.08
CA ALA A 108 20.21 -3.69 -0.42
C ALA A 108 20.20 -3.55 -1.95
N SER A 109 21.28 -3.01 -2.50
CA SER A 109 21.45 -2.76 -3.93
C SER A 109 22.85 -3.16 -4.37
N PRO A 110 23.01 -3.79 -5.54
CA PRO A 110 24.32 -4.11 -6.10
C PRO A 110 25.08 -2.85 -6.52
N GLU A 111 24.34 -1.82 -6.95
CA GLU A 111 24.90 -0.52 -7.31
C GLU A 111 24.81 0.46 -6.13
N PRO A 112 25.82 1.33 -5.92
CA PRO A 112 25.79 2.33 -4.86
C PRO A 112 24.63 3.32 -5.02
N LEU A 113 23.82 3.45 -3.98
CA LEU A 113 22.73 4.43 -3.88
C LEU A 113 23.07 5.51 -2.86
N ASP A 114 22.65 6.75 -3.12
CA ASP A 114 22.69 7.79 -2.08
C ASP A 114 21.57 7.50 -1.08
N PHE A 115 21.93 7.19 0.17
CA PHE A 115 20.94 6.99 1.24
C PHE A 115 20.44 8.34 1.77
N LEU A 116 19.17 8.63 1.56
CA LEU A 116 18.53 9.89 1.93
C LEU A 116 17.50 9.66 3.03
N GLN A 117 17.83 10.08 4.25
CA GLN A 117 16.91 10.08 5.38
C GLN A 117 16.08 11.37 5.41
N ASN A 118 14.76 11.24 5.39
CA ASN A 118 13.80 12.32 5.57
C ASN A 118 12.97 12.03 6.84
N LYS A 119 12.23 13.03 7.33
CA LYS A 119 11.44 12.93 8.59
C LYS A 119 10.35 11.87 8.53
N GLY A 120 9.76 11.64 7.34
CA GLY A 120 8.65 10.71 7.17
C GLY A 120 8.93 9.51 6.25
N TYR A 121 10.09 9.46 5.60
CA TYR A 121 10.44 8.41 4.65
C TYR A 121 11.97 8.31 4.45
N LEU A 122 12.42 7.17 3.95
CA LEU A 122 13.78 6.91 3.51
C LEU A 122 13.79 6.74 1.98
N ALA A 123 14.88 7.10 1.32
CA ALA A 123 15.05 6.82 -0.11
C ALA A 123 16.47 6.35 -0.40
N GLY A 124 16.60 5.31 -1.23
CA GLY A 124 17.85 4.96 -1.90
C GLY A 124 17.85 5.59 -3.28
N TYR A 125 18.63 6.66 -3.48
CA TYR A 125 18.61 7.45 -4.70
C TYR A 125 19.65 6.98 -5.71
N ASP A 126 19.21 6.64 -6.92
CA ASP A 126 20.08 6.29 -8.03
C ASP A 126 20.36 7.53 -8.90
N ASN A 127 21.61 7.98 -8.88
CA ASN A 127 22.04 9.10 -9.70
C ASN A 127 22.17 8.77 -11.20
N ASN A 128 22.23 7.50 -11.58
CA ASN A 128 22.28 7.08 -12.98
C ASN A 128 20.91 7.25 -13.64
N HIS A 129 19.85 6.76 -12.99
CA HIS A 129 18.48 7.00 -13.43
C HIS A 129 17.95 8.40 -13.09
N ARG A 130 18.58 9.08 -12.11
CA ARG A 130 18.14 10.36 -11.54
C ARG A 130 16.75 10.27 -10.88
N ASN A 131 16.46 9.11 -10.28
CA ASN A 131 15.25 8.77 -9.56
C ASN A 131 15.60 7.98 -8.29
N PRO A 132 14.73 7.92 -7.27
CA PRO A 132 14.87 6.91 -6.24
C PRO A 132 14.79 5.51 -6.86
N ALA A 133 15.71 4.61 -6.52
CA ALA A 133 15.58 3.18 -6.80
C ALA A 133 14.50 2.56 -5.90
N TRP A 134 14.40 3.05 -4.67
CA TRP A 134 13.35 2.70 -3.72
C TRP A 134 13.08 3.85 -2.75
N VAL A 135 11.86 3.90 -2.23
CA VAL A 135 11.42 4.77 -1.15
C VAL A 135 10.66 3.93 -0.13
N ALA A 136 10.99 4.08 1.15
CA ALA A 136 10.39 3.34 2.24
C ALA A 136 9.75 4.29 3.26
N TYR A 137 8.54 3.99 3.71
CA TYR A 137 7.83 4.79 4.70
C TYR A 137 6.84 3.95 5.52
N ARG A 138 6.58 4.41 6.74
CA ARG A 138 5.58 3.83 7.63
C ARG A 138 4.28 4.63 7.58
N VAL A 139 3.14 3.93 7.55
CA VAL A 139 1.81 4.52 7.58
C VAL A 139 1.04 3.97 8.77
N PHE A 140 0.46 4.85 9.56
CA PHE A 140 -0.31 4.54 10.78
C PHE A 140 -1.51 5.47 10.90
N PRO A 141 -2.43 5.28 11.86
CA PRO A 141 -3.65 6.08 11.92
C PRO A 141 -3.29 7.57 12.07
N PRO A 142 -3.99 8.48 11.35
CA PRO A 142 -3.67 9.90 11.34
C PRO A 142 -3.43 10.48 12.73
N LYS A 143 -2.21 10.98 12.96
CA LYS A 143 -1.80 11.64 14.21
C LYS A 143 -1.79 13.16 14.08
N TYR A 144 -1.56 13.66 12.87
CA TYR A 144 -1.47 15.08 12.56
C TYR A 144 -2.64 15.52 11.67
N LYS A 145 -3.01 16.80 11.77
CA LYS A 145 -3.92 17.42 10.80
C LYS A 145 -3.16 17.66 9.50
N SER A 146 -3.80 17.34 8.37
CA SER A 146 -3.22 17.67 7.05
C SER A 146 -3.06 19.19 6.93
N GLY A 147 -1.82 19.63 6.70
CA GLY A 147 -1.50 21.03 6.39
C GLY A 147 -1.87 21.38 4.94
N LYS A 148 -1.63 22.65 4.57
CA LYS A 148 -1.70 23.08 3.17
C LYS A 148 -0.66 22.31 2.36
N ARG A 149 -1.11 21.66 1.27
CA ARG A 149 -0.20 20.99 0.33
C ARG A 149 0.81 22.01 -0.23
N PRO A 150 2.13 21.72 -0.19
CA PRO A 150 3.13 22.52 -0.87
C PRO A 150 2.81 22.69 -2.37
N ASP A 151 3.18 23.83 -2.92
CA ASP A 151 2.88 24.22 -4.31
C ASP A 151 4.07 24.02 -5.26
N LYS A 152 5.28 23.86 -4.72
CA LYS A 152 6.53 23.81 -5.49
C LYS A 152 7.35 22.58 -5.14
N PHE A 153 7.87 21.96 -6.18
CA PHE A 153 8.91 20.94 -6.08
C PHE A 153 10.29 21.59 -6.10
N ALA A 154 11.20 21.05 -5.30
CA ALA A 154 12.56 21.57 -5.14
C ALA A 154 13.60 20.48 -5.47
N PRO A 155 14.73 20.83 -6.12
CA PRO A 155 15.87 19.94 -6.21
C PRO A 155 16.34 19.49 -4.83
N ASP A 156 16.75 18.23 -4.71
CA ASP A 156 17.39 17.76 -3.48
C ASP A 156 18.90 18.07 -3.53
N PRO A 157 19.41 18.94 -2.63
CA PRO A 157 20.82 19.34 -2.63
C PRO A 157 21.78 18.19 -2.29
N ARG A 158 21.27 17.09 -1.70
CA ARG A 158 22.06 15.90 -1.33
C ARG A 158 22.39 15.04 -2.56
N THR A 159 21.62 15.14 -3.63
CA THR A 159 21.84 14.35 -4.86
C THR A 159 22.86 15.02 -5.77
N ARG A 160 23.60 14.22 -6.56
CA ARG A 160 24.52 14.75 -7.58
C ARG A 160 23.75 15.41 -8.72
N ALA A 161 22.66 14.78 -9.17
CA ALA A 161 21.89 15.24 -10.32
C ALA A 161 21.11 16.54 -10.09
N LYS A 162 20.72 16.83 -8.83
CA LYS A 162 19.94 18.03 -8.44
C LYS A 162 18.82 18.34 -9.43
N VAL A 163 18.05 17.31 -9.78
CA VAL A 163 16.97 17.39 -10.78
C VAL A 163 16.03 18.54 -10.42
N ARG A 164 15.77 19.42 -11.39
CA ARG A 164 14.84 20.53 -11.22
C ARG A 164 13.45 20.11 -11.68
N SER A 165 12.43 20.66 -11.04
CA SER A 165 11.03 20.49 -11.43
C SER A 165 10.78 20.81 -12.91
N SER A 166 11.52 21.74 -13.50
CA SER A 166 11.42 22.10 -14.91
C SER A 166 11.80 20.98 -15.88
N ALA A 167 12.54 19.95 -15.45
CA ALA A 167 12.86 18.77 -16.28
C ALA A 167 11.61 17.99 -16.72
N TYR A 168 10.49 18.16 -16.01
CA TYR A 168 9.22 17.51 -16.30
C TYR A 168 8.28 18.38 -17.15
N SER A 169 8.60 19.66 -17.33
CA SER A 169 7.76 20.58 -18.11
C SER A 169 7.67 20.13 -19.57
N ASN A 170 6.45 20.07 -20.10
CA ASN A 170 6.15 19.61 -21.48
C ASN A 170 6.65 18.20 -21.82
N SER A 171 6.96 17.38 -20.82
CA SER A 171 7.47 16.01 -21.02
C SER A 171 6.38 14.97 -21.31
N GLY A 172 5.12 15.29 -20.98
CA GLY A 172 4.01 14.32 -20.96
C GLY A 172 3.92 13.48 -19.68
N TYR A 173 4.83 13.67 -18.73
CA TYR A 173 4.84 12.98 -17.44
C TYR A 173 4.53 13.91 -16.27
N ASP A 174 3.76 13.39 -15.32
CA ASP A 174 3.54 13.98 -14.02
C ASP A 174 4.78 13.81 -13.13
N ARG A 175 4.84 14.67 -12.11
CA ARG A 175 5.77 14.54 -10.98
C ARG A 175 5.17 13.57 -9.95
N GLY A 176 5.27 12.28 -10.26
CA GLY A 176 4.71 11.19 -9.44
C GLY A 176 5.48 11.03 -8.14
N HIS A 177 4.79 11.07 -7.00
CA HIS A 177 5.43 10.88 -5.70
C HIS A 177 5.60 9.39 -5.40
N MET A 178 6.73 9.01 -4.81
CA MET A 178 6.90 7.67 -4.24
C MET A 178 6.39 7.63 -2.79
N ALA A 179 6.95 8.43 -1.88
CA ALA A 179 6.36 8.71 -0.57
C ALA A 179 5.20 9.72 -0.74
N PRO A 180 3.95 9.33 -0.45
CA PRO A 180 2.78 10.11 -0.83
C PRO A 180 2.55 11.28 0.12
N ASN A 181 2.45 12.49 -0.43
CA ASN A 181 2.24 13.73 0.31
C ASN A 181 1.14 13.62 1.40
N ARG A 182 -0.01 13.01 1.10
CA ARG A 182 -1.13 12.93 2.04
C ARG A 182 -0.82 12.00 3.21
N ALA A 183 -0.27 10.81 2.98
CA ALA A 183 0.00 9.86 4.07
C ALA A 183 1.11 10.42 4.97
N ILE A 184 2.17 10.97 4.38
CA ILE A 184 3.29 11.56 5.13
C ILE A 184 2.82 12.75 5.97
N ALA A 185 1.96 13.62 5.44
CA ALA A 185 1.43 14.76 6.18
C ALA A 185 0.65 14.35 7.44
N VAL A 186 -0.22 13.35 7.33
CA VAL A 186 -1.12 12.96 8.45
C VAL A 186 -0.45 12.01 9.44
N CYS A 187 0.56 11.25 9.00
CA CYS A 187 1.32 10.35 9.88
C CYS A 187 2.50 11.06 10.55
N HIS A 188 3.24 11.89 9.82
CA HIS A 188 4.55 12.42 10.27
C HIS A 188 4.61 13.95 10.40
N GLY A 189 3.55 14.66 9.98
CA GLY A 189 3.40 16.10 10.18
C GLY A 189 3.87 16.97 9.01
N GLY A 190 3.71 18.29 9.17
CA GLY A 190 3.89 19.27 8.08
C GLY A 190 5.32 19.42 7.58
N GLU A 191 6.33 19.27 8.44
CA GLU A 191 7.73 19.33 8.00
C GLU A 191 8.09 18.12 7.12
N ALA A 192 7.67 16.92 7.52
CA ALA A 192 7.83 15.71 6.71
C ALA A 192 7.05 15.82 5.38
N GLN A 193 5.88 16.48 5.39
CA GLN A 193 5.11 16.76 4.19
C GLN A 193 5.90 17.59 3.17
N VAL A 194 6.60 18.64 3.62
CA VAL A 194 7.41 19.49 2.72
C VAL A 194 8.50 18.68 2.04
N GLU A 195 9.14 17.77 2.76
CA GLU A 195 10.20 16.92 2.20
C GLU A 195 9.68 15.96 1.11
N THR A 196 8.38 15.67 1.03
CA THR A 196 7.81 14.86 -0.07
C THR A 196 7.89 15.55 -1.44
N PHE A 197 8.14 16.86 -1.48
CA PHE A 197 8.29 17.67 -2.69
C PHE A 197 9.75 17.81 -3.15
N LEU A 198 10.70 17.15 -2.47
CA LEU A 198 12.05 17.02 -2.99
C LEU A 198 12.04 16.12 -4.23
N MET A 199 12.76 16.51 -5.28
CA MET A 199 12.81 15.75 -6.54
C MET A 199 13.46 14.37 -6.40
N SER A 200 14.14 14.09 -5.28
CA SER A 200 14.63 12.76 -4.91
C SER A 200 13.51 11.77 -4.54
N ASN A 201 12.28 12.24 -4.35
CA ASN A 201 11.07 11.45 -4.11
C ASN A 201 10.12 11.41 -5.33
N VAL A 202 10.56 11.94 -6.47
CA VAL A 202 9.71 12.14 -7.65
C VAL A 202 10.21 11.31 -8.81
N VAL A 203 9.29 10.61 -9.47
CA VAL A 203 9.57 9.79 -10.66
C VAL A 203 8.62 10.19 -11.80
N PRO A 204 9.04 10.16 -13.09
CA PRO A 204 8.14 10.40 -14.22
C PRO A 204 7.01 9.37 -14.24
N GLN A 205 5.78 9.82 -14.07
CA GLN A 205 4.58 8.97 -14.12
C GLN A 205 3.59 9.47 -15.17
N LEU A 206 3.03 8.56 -15.96
CA LEU A 206 1.92 8.88 -16.87
C LEU A 206 0.71 9.33 -16.05
N HIS A 207 0.05 10.40 -16.51
CA HIS A 207 -1.09 10.97 -15.79
C HIS A 207 -2.20 9.95 -15.48
N GLY A 208 -2.52 9.09 -16.46
CA GLY A 208 -3.52 8.04 -16.32
C GLY A 208 -3.15 6.91 -15.35
N LEU A 209 -1.89 6.85 -14.88
CA LEU A 209 -1.47 5.99 -13.77
C LEU A 209 -1.50 6.78 -12.45
N ASN A 210 -0.80 7.92 -12.42
CA ASN A 210 -0.58 8.76 -11.25
C ASN A 210 -1.89 9.22 -10.60
N ALA A 211 -2.75 9.88 -11.38
CA ALA A 211 -4.01 10.47 -10.90
C ALA A 211 -5.18 9.48 -10.85
N ALA A 212 -4.92 8.18 -11.01
CA ALA A 212 -5.95 7.16 -11.05
C ALA A 212 -5.58 5.96 -10.17
N PHE A 213 -4.97 4.91 -10.76
CA PHE A 213 -4.67 3.69 -10.01
C PHE A 213 -3.65 3.89 -8.89
N TRP A 214 -2.59 4.68 -9.13
CA TRP A 214 -1.58 4.94 -8.10
C TRP A 214 -2.15 5.71 -6.91
N GLU A 215 -2.88 6.80 -7.15
CA GLU A 215 -3.63 7.53 -6.10
C GLU A 215 -4.64 6.63 -5.36
N ALA A 216 -5.30 5.71 -6.07
CA ALA A 216 -6.22 4.76 -5.46
C ALA A 216 -5.51 3.78 -4.51
N MET A 217 -4.32 3.29 -4.89
CA MET A 217 -3.48 2.45 -4.03
C MET A 217 -2.97 3.23 -2.81
N GLU A 218 -2.45 4.44 -2.99
CA GLU A 218 -2.04 5.32 -1.88
C GLU A 218 -3.19 5.56 -0.89
N SER A 219 -4.39 5.85 -1.42
CA SER A 219 -5.62 6.04 -0.64
C SER A 219 -6.03 4.76 0.09
N ARG A 220 -5.88 3.60 -0.55
CA ARG A 220 -6.18 2.29 0.04
C ARG A 220 -5.28 2.01 1.24
N VAL A 221 -3.97 2.27 1.12
CA VAL A 221 -3.00 2.12 2.21
C VAL A 221 -3.41 2.98 3.42
N ILE A 222 -3.56 4.29 3.22
CA ILE A 222 -3.83 5.21 4.35
C ILE A 222 -5.24 5.08 4.92
N GLU A 223 -6.26 4.81 4.10
CA GLU A 223 -7.63 4.76 4.58
C GLU A 223 -8.01 3.36 5.06
N ARG A 224 -7.67 2.30 4.34
CA ARG A 224 -8.16 0.96 4.63
C ARG A 224 -7.16 0.13 5.44
N TYR A 225 -5.90 0.08 5.00
CA TYR A 225 -4.91 -0.82 5.61
C TYR A 225 -4.51 -0.38 7.01
N THR A 226 -4.35 0.93 7.26
CA THR A 226 -4.14 1.43 8.64
C THR A 226 -5.33 1.15 9.57
N ARG A 227 -6.58 1.18 9.08
CA ARG A 227 -7.74 0.84 9.91
C ARG A 227 -7.79 -0.65 10.23
N ARG A 228 -7.38 -1.49 9.28
CA ARG A 228 -7.41 -2.96 9.42
C ARG A 228 -6.26 -3.49 10.27
N PHE A 229 -5.05 -3.02 10.03
CA PHE A 229 -3.81 -3.55 10.62
C PHE A 229 -3.20 -2.62 11.68
N GLY A 230 -3.81 -1.45 11.93
CA GLY A 230 -3.23 -0.40 12.76
C GLY A 230 -2.16 0.37 11.99
N GLN A 231 -1.08 -0.30 11.60
CA GLN A 231 0.02 0.29 10.84
C GLN A 231 0.55 -0.66 9.78
N VAL A 232 1.12 -0.08 8.73
CA VAL A 232 1.78 -0.81 7.64
C VAL A 232 3.06 -0.09 7.23
N TRP A 233 3.98 -0.86 6.68
CA TRP A 233 5.21 -0.36 6.08
C TRP A 233 5.14 -0.55 4.58
N VAL A 234 5.62 0.44 3.85
CA VAL A 234 5.55 0.48 2.40
C VAL A 234 6.94 0.71 1.85
N MET A 235 7.33 -0.10 0.89
CA MET A 235 8.46 0.16 0.00
C MET A 235 7.94 0.26 -1.42
N CYS A 236 8.34 1.29 -2.16
CA CYS A 236 7.93 1.48 -3.55
C CYS A 236 9.05 2.06 -4.38
N GLY A 237 8.95 1.92 -5.71
CA GLY A 237 9.95 2.46 -6.60
C GLY A 237 9.68 2.15 -8.07
N PRO A 238 10.48 2.74 -8.97
CA PRO A 238 10.47 2.42 -10.38
C PRO A 238 11.07 1.04 -10.66
N VAL A 239 10.69 0.47 -11.80
CA VAL A 239 11.33 -0.71 -12.40
C VAL A 239 11.73 -0.35 -13.83
N TYR A 240 12.96 -0.69 -14.20
CA TYR A 240 13.52 -0.53 -15.55
C TYR A 240 13.79 -1.92 -16.12
N GLU A 241 13.25 -2.23 -17.30
CA GLU A 241 13.39 -3.58 -17.88
C GLU A 241 14.84 -3.82 -18.32
N ALA A 242 15.40 -4.96 -17.91
CA ALA A 242 16.74 -5.38 -18.32
C ALA A 242 16.85 -5.44 -19.86
N GLY A 243 17.95 -4.92 -20.40
CA GLY A 243 18.20 -4.89 -21.85
C GLY A 243 17.41 -3.83 -22.62
N LYS A 244 16.57 -3.03 -21.95
CA LYS A 244 15.86 -1.91 -22.56
C LYS A 244 16.50 -0.58 -22.17
N THR A 245 16.84 0.25 -23.15
CA THR A 245 17.28 1.62 -22.86
C THR A 245 16.08 2.47 -22.43
N PRO A 246 16.10 3.08 -21.23
CA PRO A 246 14.98 3.91 -20.78
C PRO A 246 14.83 5.16 -21.64
N VAL A 247 13.58 5.55 -21.88
CA VAL A 247 13.27 6.90 -22.39
C VAL A 247 13.73 7.92 -21.34
N LYS A 248 14.27 9.06 -21.79
CA LYS A 248 14.73 10.13 -20.90
C LYS A 248 13.98 11.42 -21.15
N ILE A 249 13.72 12.18 -20.09
CA ILE A 249 13.08 13.50 -20.16
C ILE A 249 13.96 14.59 -19.56
N GLY A 250 13.83 15.81 -20.10
CA GLY A 250 14.48 17.01 -19.58
C GLY A 250 15.97 16.81 -19.30
N SER A 251 16.36 16.96 -18.04
CA SER A 251 17.72 16.70 -17.57
C SER A 251 17.98 15.20 -17.39
N ASP A 252 17.93 14.41 -18.46
CA ASP A 252 18.20 12.96 -18.51
C ASP A 252 17.52 12.10 -17.44
N VAL A 253 16.34 12.50 -16.97
CA VAL A 253 15.60 11.72 -15.98
C VAL A 253 15.02 10.49 -16.67
N SER A 254 15.36 9.30 -16.18
CA SER A 254 14.90 8.05 -16.80
C SER A 254 13.41 7.83 -16.53
N VAL A 255 12.65 7.50 -17.55
CA VAL A 255 11.24 7.10 -17.45
C VAL A 255 11.20 5.59 -17.19
N PRO A 256 10.53 5.13 -16.10
CA PRO A 256 10.46 3.71 -15.78
C PRO A 256 9.49 2.95 -16.69
N ASP A 257 9.59 1.63 -16.70
CA ASP A 257 8.72 0.72 -17.44
C ASP A 257 7.54 0.21 -16.57
N ALA A 258 7.77 0.13 -15.27
CA ALA A 258 6.77 -0.26 -14.27
C ALA A 258 7.09 0.38 -12.92
N PHE A 259 6.22 0.16 -11.95
CA PHE A 259 6.40 0.55 -10.55
C PHE A 259 6.11 -0.64 -9.65
N PHE A 260 6.88 -0.77 -8.57
CA PHE A 260 6.58 -1.74 -7.54
C PHE A 260 6.02 -1.07 -6.29
N LEU A 261 5.24 -1.83 -5.52
CA LEU A 261 4.74 -1.47 -4.21
C LEU A 261 4.73 -2.72 -3.33
N ILE A 262 5.55 -2.75 -2.28
CA ILE A 262 5.61 -3.83 -1.29
C ILE A 262 5.07 -3.28 0.03
N ILE A 263 3.99 -3.88 0.52
CA ILE A 263 3.30 -3.50 1.74
C ILE A 263 3.51 -4.63 2.75
N SER A 264 3.98 -4.29 3.94
CA SER A 264 4.20 -5.24 5.03
C SER A 264 3.37 -4.87 6.24
N THR A 265 2.84 -5.88 6.92
CA THR A 265 2.18 -5.74 8.23
C THR A 265 3.01 -6.43 9.30
N HIS A 266 2.93 -5.93 10.53
CA HIS A 266 3.44 -6.59 11.72
C HIS A 266 2.36 -6.58 12.78
N GLU A 267 1.90 -7.77 13.17
CA GLU A 267 0.82 -7.95 14.14
C GLU A 267 1.32 -8.85 15.28
N LYS A 268 0.91 -8.56 16.52
CA LYS A 268 1.17 -9.50 17.62
C LYS A 268 0.48 -10.84 17.34
N ASP A 269 1.13 -11.94 17.68
CA ASP A 269 0.48 -13.23 17.57
C ASP A 269 -0.49 -13.40 18.73
N ALA A 270 -1.78 -13.18 18.48
CA ALA A 270 -2.82 -13.33 19.50
C ALA A 270 -2.95 -14.77 20.04
N SER A 271 -2.31 -15.75 19.41
CA SER A 271 -2.30 -17.16 19.86
C SER A 271 -1.19 -17.46 20.87
N THR A 272 -0.16 -16.61 20.98
CA THR A 272 0.92 -16.79 21.94
C THR A 272 0.77 -15.88 23.15
N LYS A 273 1.14 -16.40 24.32
CA LYS A 273 1.31 -15.61 25.56
C LYS A 273 2.78 -15.41 25.90
N ASP A 274 3.67 -15.79 24.98
CA ASP A 274 5.10 -15.70 25.18
C ASP A 274 5.56 -14.24 25.16
N ILE A 275 6.35 -13.86 26.16
CA ILE A 275 6.96 -12.53 26.26
C ILE A 275 8.00 -12.30 25.14
N THR A 276 8.49 -13.38 24.54
CA THR A 276 9.44 -13.38 23.42
C THR A 276 8.76 -13.33 22.04
N ASP A 277 7.43 -13.16 21.98
CA ASP A 277 6.68 -13.05 20.73
C ASP A 277 7.22 -11.91 19.86
N THR A 278 7.88 -12.28 18.78
CA THR A 278 8.35 -11.35 17.76
C THR A 278 7.23 -10.87 16.84
N GLY A 279 5.99 -11.34 17.04
CA GLY A 279 4.83 -11.09 16.20
C GLY A 279 4.87 -11.86 14.88
N LEU A 280 3.86 -11.63 14.06
CA LEU A 280 3.71 -12.17 12.72
C LEU A 280 3.83 -11.07 11.67
N MET A 281 4.62 -11.35 10.65
CA MET A 281 4.77 -10.52 9.47
C MET A 281 4.09 -11.18 8.27
N ARG A 282 3.54 -10.36 7.38
CA ARG A 282 3.13 -10.75 6.02
C ARG A 282 3.37 -9.61 5.06
N THR A 283 3.50 -9.97 3.79
CA THR A 283 3.77 -9.07 2.68
C THR A 283 2.66 -9.17 1.65
N GLU A 284 2.42 -8.07 0.97
CA GLU A 284 1.64 -7.97 -0.24
C GLU A 284 2.41 -7.08 -1.20
N ALA A 285 2.68 -7.57 -2.40
CA ALA A 285 3.49 -6.85 -3.37
C ALA A 285 2.75 -6.71 -4.71
N PHE A 286 2.96 -5.56 -5.34
CA PHE A 286 2.39 -5.21 -6.63
C PHE A 286 3.47 -4.80 -7.61
N LEU A 287 3.27 -5.18 -8.87
CA LEU A 287 4.09 -4.80 -10.00
C LEU A 287 3.19 -4.20 -11.09
N VAL A 288 3.20 -2.88 -11.16
CA VAL A 288 2.21 -2.10 -11.89
C VAL A 288 2.85 -1.56 -13.18
N PRO A 289 2.35 -1.93 -14.37
CA PRO A 289 2.94 -1.46 -15.63
C PRO A 289 2.74 0.05 -15.79
N HIS A 290 3.73 0.73 -16.37
CA HIS A 290 3.69 2.17 -16.57
C HIS A 290 2.79 2.56 -17.75
N ARG A 291 1.48 2.50 -17.53
CA ARG A 291 0.42 2.85 -18.51
C ARG A 291 -0.81 3.37 -17.79
N ALA A 292 -1.76 3.93 -18.53
CA ALA A 292 -3.05 4.31 -17.95
C ALA A 292 -3.79 3.07 -17.38
N ILE A 293 -4.24 3.19 -16.13
CA ILE A 293 -4.96 2.15 -15.39
C ILE A 293 -6.10 2.83 -14.62
N ALA A 294 -7.32 2.31 -14.75
CA ALA A 294 -8.47 2.94 -14.10
C ALA A 294 -8.38 2.81 -12.57
N ALA A 295 -8.75 3.86 -11.84
CA ALA A 295 -8.78 3.87 -10.37
C ALA A 295 -9.69 2.80 -9.73
N LYS A 296 -10.57 2.17 -10.52
CA LYS A 296 -11.49 1.10 -10.10
C LYS A 296 -11.03 -0.29 -10.53
N GLU A 297 -9.90 -0.40 -11.20
CA GLU A 297 -9.36 -1.70 -11.61
C GLU A 297 -8.94 -2.49 -10.38
N ASP A 298 -9.21 -3.80 -10.38
CA ASP A 298 -8.88 -4.70 -9.29
C ASP A 298 -7.35 -4.76 -9.11
N PRO A 299 -6.81 -4.36 -7.95
CA PRO A 299 -5.37 -4.43 -7.67
C PRO A 299 -4.82 -5.85 -7.76
N SER A 300 -5.65 -6.87 -7.56
CA SER A 300 -5.24 -8.28 -7.59
C SER A 300 -4.64 -8.71 -8.94
N LYS A 301 -4.95 -7.97 -10.02
CA LYS A 301 -4.36 -8.18 -11.35
C LYS A 301 -2.87 -7.84 -11.45
N TYR A 302 -2.37 -7.08 -10.49
CA TYR A 302 -1.00 -6.57 -10.46
C TYR A 302 -0.21 -7.16 -9.30
N LEU A 303 -0.73 -8.19 -8.62
CA LEU A 303 0.00 -8.88 -7.55
C LEU A 303 1.22 -9.58 -8.14
N ALA A 304 2.35 -9.42 -7.44
CA ALA A 304 3.62 -10.06 -7.75
C ALA A 304 4.21 -10.62 -6.46
N SER A 305 5.20 -11.51 -6.58
CA SER A 305 6.01 -11.89 -5.43
C SER A 305 7.08 -10.83 -5.20
N VAL A 306 7.58 -10.69 -3.97
CA VAL A 306 8.71 -9.78 -3.70
C VAL A 306 9.93 -10.25 -4.50
N ARG A 307 10.14 -11.56 -4.60
CA ARG A 307 11.22 -12.16 -5.39
C ARG A 307 11.18 -11.80 -6.87
N GLU A 308 9.99 -11.68 -7.46
CA GLU A 308 9.86 -11.18 -8.84
C GLU A 308 10.32 -9.73 -8.95
N ILE A 309 9.99 -8.89 -7.96
CA ILE A 309 10.42 -7.49 -7.93
C ILE A 309 11.94 -7.40 -7.76
N GLU A 310 12.54 -8.22 -6.89
CA GLU A 310 14.01 -8.32 -6.73
C GLU A 310 14.69 -8.69 -8.04
N GLN A 311 14.20 -9.73 -8.73
CA GLN A 311 14.74 -10.15 -10.03
C GLN A 311 14.70 -9.03 -11.08
N ARG A 312 13.67 -8.17 -11.03
CA ARG A 312 13.48 -7.08 -12.00
C ARG A 312 14.18 -5.78 -11.63
N THR A 313 14.51 -5.58 -10.36
CA THR A 313 15.13 -4.34 -9.87
C THR A 313 16.60 -4.52 -9.51
N GLY A 314 17.03 -5.76 -9.26
CA GLY A 314 18.32 -6.09 -8.67
C GLY A 314 18.41 -5.78 -7.17
N LEU A 315 17.35 -5.24 -6.55
CA LEU A 315 17.33 -4.97 -5.11
C LEU A 315 17.14 -6.28 -4.32
N ASP A 316 17.55 -6.26 -3.06
CA ASP A 316 17.30 -7.30 -2.05
C ASP A 316 16.50 -6.67 -0.91
N PHE A 317 15.25 -7.10 -0.73
CA PHE A 317 14.35 -6.58 0.28
C PHE A 317 14.47 -7.40 1.57
N PHE A 318 14.18 -6.75 2.70
CA PHE A 318 14.27 -7.40 4.01
C PHE A 318 15.64 -8.06 4.32
N PRO A 319 16.80 -7.43 4.00
CA PRO A 319 18.11 -8.07 4.08
C PRO A 319 18.57 -8.42 5.51
N LEU A 320 17.88 -7.92 6.54
CA LEU A 320 18.16 -8.26 7.94
C LEU A 320 17.34 -9.46 8.46
N LEU A 321 16.42 -10.00 7.65
CA LEU A 321 15.69 -11.23 7.98
C LEU A 321 16.51 -12.45 7.57
N SER A 322 16.28 -13.61 8.21
CA SER A 322 16.93 -14.84 7.79
C SER A 322 16.43 -15.29 6.42
N SER A 323 17.23 -16.06 5.68
CA SER A 323 16.83 -16.58 4.37
C SER A 323 15.55 -17.39 4.41
N GLU A 324 15.28 -18.14 5.49
CA GLU A 324 14.03 -18.89 5.65
C GLU A 324 12.81 -17.98 5.78
N VAL A 325 12.96 -16.83 6.46
CA VAL A 325 11.90 -15.83 6.63
C VAL A 325 11.69 -15.07 5.31
N GLN A 326 12.77 -14.69 4.63
CA GLN A 326 12.74 -14.09 3.29
C GLN A 326 12.03 -15.01 2.29
N ASP A 327 12.47 -16.27 2.16
CA ASP A 327 11.83 -17.28 1.31
C ASP A 327 10.33 -17.42 1.63
N ALA A 328 9.96 -17.30 2.90
CA ALA A 328 8.57 -17.35 3.33
C ALA A 328 7.74 -16.14 2.90
N LEU A 329 8.32 -14.94 2.87
CA LEU A 329 7.64 -13.68 2.53
C LEU A 329 7.69 -13.36 1.03
N GLU A 330 8.70 -13.84 0.33
CA GLU A 330 9.07 -13.29 -0.98
C GLU A 330 8.77 -14.21 -2.15
N SER A 331 8.67 -15.52 -1.93
CA SER A 331 8.60 -16.49 -3.02
C SER A 331 7.27 -16.49 -3.77
N GLU A 332 6.16 -16.36 -3.05
CA GLU A 332 4.82 -16.50 -3.60
C GLU A 332 4.08 -15.15 -3.58
N PRO A 333 3.39 -14.76 -4.66
CA PRO A 333 2.50 -13.62 -4.62
C PRO A 333 1.34 -13.89 -3.65
N ALA A 334 0.85 -12.83 -3.00
CA ALA A 334 -0.42 -12.90 -2.28
C ALA A 334 -1.51 -13.37 -3.25
N LYS A 335 -2.43 -14.22 -2.78
CA LYS A 335 -3.49 -14.76 -3.65
C LYS A 335 -4.58 -13.74 -3.97
N ARG A 336 -4.72 -12.69 -3.14
CA ARG A 336 -5.71 -11.61 -3.29
C ARG A 336 -5.19 -10.33 -2.66
N ALA A 337 -5.61 -9.20 -3.21
CA ALA A 337 -5.34 -7.91 -2.61
C ALA A 337 -6.10 -7.75 -1.27
N TRP A 338 -5.49 -7.14 -0.26
CA TRP A 338 -6.13 -6.90 1.03
C TRP A 338 -7.35 -6.00 0.93
#